data_AF-A0A3D3BUA6-F1
#
_entry.id   AF-A0A3D3BUA6-F1
#
_cell.length_a   1.000
_cell.length_b   1.000
_cell.length_c   1.000
_cell.angle_alpha   90.00
_cell.angle_beta   90.00
_cell.angle_gamma   90.00
#
_symmetry.space_group_name_H-M   'P 1'
#
loop_
_entity.id
_entity.type
_entity.pdbx_description
1 polymer ?
#
loop_
_entity_poly.entity_id
_entity_poly.type
_entity_poly.pdbx_seq_one_letter_code
_entity_poly.pdbx_strand_id
1 'polypeptide(L)'
;KARCPKTTAVMAALPLVFSGSRCPNVLFSRLKAGAKIPPHNGMINTRLICHLPLIVPGGCGFRVGNDVREWEPGKIWLFDDTVEHEAWNNSNEDRIILIFEVWKPELSEDEKGFVNRLLEAVDTY
;
A
#
# COMPACT_ATOMS: atom_id res chain seq x y z
N LYS A 1 14.40 7.72 5.20
CA LYS A 1 15.54 7.36 4.31
C LYS A 1 16.77 6.90 5.11
N ALA A 2 17.42 7.74 5.93
CA ALA A 2 18.66 7.38 6.64
C ALA A 2 18.56 6.16 7.60
N ARG A 3 17.39 5.91 8.22
CA ARG A 3 17.19 4.78 9.15
C ARG A 3 16.97 3.42 8.48
N CYS A 4 16.59 3.40 7.20
CA CYS A 4 16.32 2.18 6.44
C CYS A 4 16.98 2.27 5.05
N PRO A 5 18.31 2.37 4.97
CA PRO A 5 19.01 2.65 3.72
C PRO A 5 18.83 1.53 2.68
N LYS A 6 18.86 0.27 3.12
CA LYS A 6 18.63 -0.89 2.25
C LYS A 6 17.22 -0.90 1.66
N THR A 7 16.19 -0.69 2.50
CA THR A 7 14.80 -0.57 2.03
C THR A 7 14.67 0.58 1.04
N THR A 8 15.26 1.74 1.35
CA THR A 8 15.22 2.91 0.46
C THR A 8 15.84 2.59 -0.91
N ALA A 9 16.99 1.90 -0.93
CA ALA A 9 17.66 1.51 -2.17
C ALA A 9 16.83 0.54 -3.02
N VAL A 10 16.20 -0.46 -2.40
CA VAL A 10 15.33 -1.41 -3.13
C VAL A 10 14.11 -0.68 -3.70
N MET A 11 13.48 0.17 -2.91
CA MET A 11 12.29 0.91 -3.33
C MET A 11 12.58 1.87 -4.49
N ALA A 12 13.78 2.45 -4.55
CA ALA A 12 14.21 3.30 -5.65
C ALA A 12 14.33 2.57 -7.01
N ALA A 13 14.39 1.23 -7.00
CA ALA A 13 14.45 0.41 -8.22
C ALA A 13 13.07 -0.07 -8.70
N LEU A 14 12.00 0.21 -7.95
CA LEU A 14 10.64 -0.21 -8.29
C LEU A 14 9.90 0.88 -9.10
N PRO A 15 8.90 0.51 -9.91
CA PRO A 15 8.07 1.46 -10.68
C PRO A 15 7.04 2.16 -9.77
N LEU A 16 7.53 2.86 -8.75
CA LEU A 16 6.71 3.53 -7.78
C LEU A 16 5.91 4.66 -8.42
N VAL A 17 4.69 4.86 -7.93
CA VAL A 17 3.93 6.08 -8.21
C VAL A 17 4.70 7.25 -7.60
N PHE A 18 4.91 8.32 -8.37
CA PHE A 18 5.58 9.53 -7.87
C PHE A 18 4.57 10.68 -7.91
N SER A 19 3.95 10.99 -6.77
CA SER A 19 2.99 12.10 -6.66
C SER A 19 3.46 13.13 -5.63
N GLY A 20 4.49 13.91 -5.98
CA GLY A 20 4.86 15.13 -5.26
C GLY A 20 4.88 15.02 -3.73
N SER A 21 4.10 15.87 -3.05
CA SER A 21 4.13 16.07 -1.60
C SER A 21 3.11 15.23 -0.83
N ARG A 22 2.11 14.65 -1.50
CA ARG A 22 0.88 14.14 -0.85
C ARG A 22 0.92 12.70 -0.37
N CYS A 23 1.88 11.89 -0.80
CA CYS A 23 1.89 10.47 -0.40
C CYS A 23 3.29 10.01 0.00
N PRO A 24 3.47 9.42 1.20
CA PRO A 24 4.57 8.49 1.36
C PRO A 24 4.25 7.26 0.49
N ASN A 25 4.81 7.22 -0.71
CA ASN A 25 4.69 6.09 -1.66
C ASN A 25 5.24 4.78 -1.09
N VAL A 26 5.88 4.84 0.08
CA VAL A 26 6.45 3.73 0.84
C VAL A 26 6.36 4.05 2.33
N LEU A 27 5.70 3.19 3.11
CA LEU A 27 5.60 3.34 4.57
C LEU A 27 5.59 1.98 5.29
N PHE A 28 6.02 1.97 6.54
CA PHE A 28 5.76 0.85 7.45
C PHE A 28 4.44 1.10 8.15
N SER A 29 3.47 0.20 7.95
CA SER A 29 2.16 0.28 8.58
C SER A 29 2.10 -0.67 9.76
N ARG A 30 1.72 -0.12 10.92
CA ARG A 30 1.54 -0.87 12.16
C ARG A 30 0.06 -0.94 12.49
N LEU A 31 -0.48 -2.15 12.54
CA LEU A 31 -1.83 -2.41 13.05
C LEU A 31 -1.71 -3.01 14.45
N LYS A 32 -2.14 -2.24 15.46
CA LYS A 32 -2.01 -2.63 16.88
C LYS A 32 -2.74 -3.94 17.19
N ALA A 33 -2.30 -4.63 18.23
CA ALA A 33 -3.05 -5.74 18.84
C ALA A 33 -4.53 -5.37 19.05
N GLY A 34 -5.44 -6.26 18.65
CA GLY A 34 -6.90 -6.07 18.73
C GLY A 34 -7.51 -5.04 17.77
N ALA A 35 -6.72 -4.34 16.96
CA ALA A 35 -7.23 -3.27 16.10
C ALA A 35 -7.88 -3.80 14.81
N LYS A 36 -8.85 -3.04 14.32
CA LYS A 36 -9.53 -3.27 13.03
C LYS A 36 -9.59 -1.97 12.24
N ILE A 37 -9.40 -2.09 10.93
CA ILE A 37 -9.69 -1.05 9.96
C ILE A 37 -10.99 -1.47 9.27
N PRO A 38 -12.08 -0.69 9.40
CA PRO A 38 -13.36 -1.06 8.81
C PRO A 38 -13.29 -1.08 7.28
N PRO A 39 -14.28 -1.69 6.60
CA PRO A 39 -14.38 -1.65 5.15
C PRO A 39 -14.32 -0.22 4.60
N HIS A 40 -13.48 -0.01 3.61
CA HIS A 40 -13.30 1.27 2.93
C HIS A 40 -12.76 1.07 1.51
N ASN A 41 -12.71 2.16 0.74
CA ASN A 41 -12.19 2.20 -0.62
C ASN A 41 -11.15 3.30 -0.75
N GLY A 42 -10.16 3.05 -1.59
CA GLY A 42 -9.25 4.04 -2.14
C GLY A 42 -9.95 4.97 -3.11
N MET A 43 -9.33 6.13 -3.36
CA MET A 43 -9.95 7.21 -4.14
C MET A 43 -9.58 7.18 -5.62
N ILE A 44 -8.42 6.61 -6.00
CA ILE A 44 -7.85 6.77 -7.34
C ILE A 44 -7.45 5.41 -7.90
N ASN A 45 -7.94 5.10 -9.10
CA ASN A 45 -7.79 3.80 -9.74
C ASN A 45 -6.58 3.69 -10.69
N THR A 46 -5.50 4.44 -10.43
CA THR A 46 -4.33 4.49 -11.33
C THR A 46 -3.14 3.69 -10.82
N ARG A 47 -3.29 3.06 -9.64
CA ARG A 47 -2.23 2.38 -8.91
C ARG A 47 -2.70 1.08 -8.30
N LEU A 48 -1.74 0.23 -7.96
CA LEU A 48 -1.93 -0.93 -7.10
C LEU A 48 -1.23 -0.68 -5.77
N ILE A 49 -1.85 -1.12 -4.69
CA ILE A 49 -1.28 -1.09 -3.35
C ILE A 49 -0.59 -2.43 -3.09
N CYS A 50 0.68 -2.36 -2.72
CA CYS A 50 1.51 -3.51 -2.41
C CYS A 50 1.66 -3.63 -0.89
N HIS A 51 1.19 -4.74 -0.32
CA HIS A 51 1.43 -5.09 1.06
C HIS A 51 2.48 -6.20 1.14
N LEU A 52 3.65 -5.88 1.69
CA LEU A 52 4.70 -6.84 2.04
C LEU A 52 4.65 -7.11 3.55
N PRO A 53 4.18 -8.27 4.00
CA PRO A 53 4.09 -8.57 5.42
C PRO A 53 5.47 -8.85 6.01
N LEU A 54 5.78 -8.23 7.15
CA LEU A 54 7.09 -8.34 7.81
C LEU A 54 6.98 -9.08 9.14
N ILE A 55 6.05 -8.64 9.99
CA ILE A 55 5.74 -9.24 11.27
C ILE A 55 4.24 -9.43 11.32
N VAL A 56 3.78 -10.69 11.28
CA VAL A 56 2.34 -11.00 11.30
C VAL A 56 2.06 -12.13 12.27
N PRO A 57 1.56 -11.80 13.48
CA PRO A 57 1.05 -12.79 14.41
C PRO A 57 -0.19 -13.51 13.86
N GLY A 58 -0.49 -14.69 14.40
CA GLY A 58 -1.70 -15.44 14.06
C GLY A 58 -2.99 -14.64 14.37
N GLY A 59 -4.03 -14.84 13.57
CA GLY A 59 -5.31 -14.11 13.72
C GLY A 59 -5.32 -12.70 13.11
N CYS A 60 -4.27 -12.32 12.37
CA CYS A 60 -4.30 -11.17 11.48
C CYS A 60 -4.87 -11.54 10.12
N GLY A 61 -5.63 -10.65 9.50
CA GLY A 61 -6.15 -10.88 8.16
C GLY A 61 -6.43 -9.60 7.38
N PHE A 62 -6.82 -9.82 6.13
CA PHE A 62 -7.10 -8.78 5.16
C PHE A 62 -8.08 -9.31 4.13
N ARG A 63 -9.03 -8.47 3.74
CA ARG A 63 -10.02 -8.78 2.70
C ARG A 63 -9.96 -7.71 1.62
N VAL A 64 -10.05 -8.13 0.36
CA VAL A 64 -10.29 -7.25 -0.79
C VAL A 64 -11.44 -7.83 -1.60
N GLY A 65 -12.57 -7.13 -1.66
CA GLY A 65 -13.80 -7.65 -2.26
C GLY A 65 -14.23 -8.94 -1.56
N ASN A 66 -14.33 -10.03 -2.32
CA ASN A 66 -14.71 -11.35 -1.78
C ASN A 66 -13.50 -12.22 -1.38
N ASP A 67 -12.28 -11.74 -1.62
CA ASP A 67 -11.06 -12.48 -1.34
C ASP A 67 -10.55 -12.16 0.06
N VAL A 68 -10.61 -13.14 0.95
CA VAL A 68 -9.93 -13.12 2.25
C VAL A 68 -8.69 -14.01 2.14
N ARG A 69 -7.53 -13.50 2.53
CA ARG A 69 -6.31 -14.30 2.60
C ARG A 69 -5.57 -14.04 3.90
N GLU A 70 -4.91 -15.09 4.37
CA GLU A 70 -3.95 -14.96 5.46
C GLU A 70 -2.68 -14.29 4.95
N TRP A 71 -2.01 -13.58 5.85
CA TRP A 71 -0.72 -12.99 5.53
C TRP A 71 0.39 -14.02 5.60
N GLU A 72 1.23 -14.03 4.57
CA GLU A 72 2.46 -14.81 4.56
C GLU A 72 3.67 -13.85 4.60
N PRO A 73 4.47 -13.84 5.68
CA PRO A 73 5.66 -13.01 5.76
C PRO A 73 6.58 -13.19 4.55
N GLY A 74 7.01 -12.08 3.96
CA GLY A 74 7.86 -12.08 2.76
C GLY A 74 7.12 -12.24 1.42
N LYS A 75 5.83 -12.58 1.40
CA LYS A 75 5.04 -12.66 0.16
C LYS A 75 4.20 -11.41 -0.03
N ILE A 76 4.44 -10.70 -1.12
CA ILE A 76 3.71 -9.48 -1.44
C ILE A 76 2.29 -9.83 -1.91
N TRP A 77 1.31 -9.10 -1.40
CA TRP A 77 -0.04 -9.05 -1.99
C TRP A 77 -0.25 -7.68 -2.63
N LEU A 78 -0.48 -7.68 -3.95
CA LEU A 78 -0.86 -6.50 -4.72
C LEU A 78 -2.38 -6.51 -4.93
N PHE A 79 -3.02 -5.35 -4.72
CA PHE A 79 -4.46 -5.21 -4.91
C PHE A 79 -4.83 -3.81 -5.37
N ASP A 80 -6.02 -3.71 -5.97
CA ASP A 80 -6.67 -2.45 -6.30
C ASP A 80 -7.45 -1.97 -5.08
N ASP A 81 -7.02 -0.88 -4.44
CA ASP A 81 -7.65 -0.38 -3.23
C ASP A 81 -8.99 0.31 -3.50
N THR A 82 -9.35 0.59 -4.76
CA THR A 82 -10.70 1.06 -5.10
C THR A 82 -11.75 -0.03 -4.91
N VAL A 83 -11.34 -1.30 -4.86
CA VAL A 83 -12.19 -2.41 -4.38
C VAL A 83 -12.28 -2.34 -2.86
N GLU A 84 -13.49 -2.52 -2.32
CA GLU A 84 -13.71 -2.43 -0.87
C GLU A 84 -12.81 -3.42 -0.14
N HIS A 85 -12.09 -2.92 0.87
CA HIS A 85 -11.14 -3.72 1.63
C HIS A 85 -11.15 -3.35 3.11
N GLU A 86 -10.73 -4.31 3.94
CA GLU A 86 -10.65 -4.15 5.39
C GLU A 86 -9.48 -4.95 5.95
N ALA A 87 -9.02 -4.59 7.16
CA ALA A 87 -7.91 -5.26 7.83
C ALA A 87 -8.22 -5.50 9.30
N TRP A 88 -7.72 -6.60 9.85
CA TRP A 88 -7.84 -6.87 11.28
C TRP A 88 -6.58 -7.50 11.85
N ASN A 89 -6.37 -7.25 13.14
CA ASN A 89 -5.40 -7.91 13.98
C ASN A 89 -6.11 -8.39 15.24
N ASN A 90 -6.54 -9.66 15.25
CA ASN A 90 -7.17 -10.26 16.43
C ASN A 90 -6.14 -10.88 17.39
N SER A 91 -4.84 -10.63 17.18
CA SER A 91 -3.79 -11.11 18.06
C SER A 91 -3.55 -10.15 19.24
N ASN A 92 -2.72 -10.59 20.18
CA ASN A 92 -2.21 -9.79 21.29
C ASN A 92 -0.87 -9.08 20.97
N GLU A 93 -0.41 -9.13 19.73
CA GLU A 93 0.85 -8.53 19.27
C GLU A 93 0.61 -7.57 18.09
N ASP A 94 1.54 -6.65 17.85
CA ASP A 94 1.42 -5.69 16.74
C ASP A 94 1.75 -6.37 15.39
N ARG A 95 0.93 -6.11 14.37
CA ARG A 95 1.22 -6.47 12.97
C ARG A 95 1.97 -5.35 12.29
N ILE A 96 3.08 -5.66 11.61
CA ILE A 96 3.86 -4.71 10.82
C ILE A 96 3.97 -5.19 9.38
N ILE A 97 3.56 -4.33 8.45
CA ILE A 97 3.69 -4.57 7.00
C ILE A 97 4.38 -3.35 6.35
N LEU A 98 5.08 -3.56 5.25
CA LEU A 98 5.51 -2.48 4.37
C LEU A 98 4.44 -2.27 3.30
N ILE A 99 3.94 -1.05 3.20
CA ILE A 99 3.00 -0.60 2.17
C ILE A 99 3.77 0.26 1.18
N PHE A 100 3.57 0.00 -0.11
CA PHE A 100 4.04 0.88 -1.17
C PHE A 100 3.10 0.80 -2.38
N GLU A 101 3.24 1.75 -3.30
CA GLU A 101 2.33 1.89 -4.43
C GLU A 101 3.09 1.79 -5.75
N VAL A 102 2.55 1.05 -6.70
CA VAL A 102 3.08 0.94 -8.06
C VAL A 102 2.02 1.33 -9.07
N TRP A 103 2.45 1.84 -10.23
CA TRP A 103 1.53 2.08 -11.33
C TRP A 103 0.80 0.80 -11.73
N LYS A 104 -0.48 0.94 -12.07
CA LYS A 104 -1.19 -0.12 -12.77
C LYS A 104 -0.47 -0.42 -14.09
N PRO A 105 -0.20 -1.70 -14.40
CA PRO A 105 0.62 -2.07 -15.56
C PRO A 105 -0.03 -1.71 -16.89
N GLU A 106 -1.35 -1.44 -16.90
CA GLU A 106 -2.10 -1.08 -18.10
C GLU A 106 -1.91 0.39 -18.50
N LEU A 107 -1.34 1.26 -17.63
CA LEU A 107 -1.12 2.67 -17.98
C LEU A 107 0.12 2.84 -18.86
N SER A 108 -0.06 3.58 -19.95
CA SER A 108 1.02 4.12 -20.78
C SER A 108 1.81 5.21 -20.06
N GLU A 109 3.02 5.52 -20.54
CA GLU A 109 3.83 6.62 -19.99
C GLU A 109 3.14 7.99 -20.11
N ASP A 110 2.39 8.21 -21.19
CA ASP A 110 1.62 9.44 -21.38
C ASP A 110 0.51 9.56 -20.33
N GLU A 111 -0.24 8.48 -20.09
CA GLU A 111 -1.27 8.42 -19.04
C GLU A 111 -0.69 8.66 -17.65
N LYS A 112 0.46 8.03 -17.32
CA LYS A 112 1.18 8.31 -16.06
C LYS A 112 1.56 9.78 -15.96
N GLY A 113 2.04 10.38 -17.05
CA GLY A 113 2.35 11.80 -17.13
C GLY A 113 1.13 12.71 -16.91
N PHE A 114 -0.02 12.39 -17.49
CA PHE A 114 -1.27 13.12 -17.26
C PHE A 114 -1.72 13.02 -15.81
N VAL A 115 -1.68 11.82 -15.22
CA VAL A 115 -2.06 11.60 -13.82
C VAL A 115 -1.16 12.39 -12.87
N ASN A 116 0.16 12.37 -13.08
CA ASN A 116 1.09 13.13 -12.25
C ASN A 116 0.80 14.63 -12.28
N ARG A 117 0.60 15.21 -13.48
CA ARG A 117 0.25 16.63 -13.62
C ARG A 117 -1.08 16.96 -12.94
N LEU A 118 -2.07 16.06 -13.03
CA LEU A 118 -3.35 16.24 -12.36
C LEU A 118 -3.15 16.28 -10.84
N LEU A 119 -2.42 15.32 -10.26
CA LEU A 119 -2.18 15.26 -8.82
C LEU A 119 -1.39 16.48 -8.33
N GLU A 120 -0.35 16.90 -9.06
CA GLU A 120 0.43 18.11 -8.77
C GLU A 120 -0.44 19.38 -8.82
N ALA A 121 -1.36 19.49 -9.78
CA ALA A 121 -2.26 20.64 -9.86
C ALA A 121 -3.21 20.70 -8.65
N VAL A 122 -3.74 19.56 -8.20
CA VAL A 122 -4.57 19.51 -6.99
C VAL A 122 -3.76 19.92 -5.74
N ASP A 123 -2.45 19.66 -5.69
CA ASP A 123 -1.57 20.10 -4.59
C ASP A 123 -1.45 21.63 -4.48
N THR A 124 -1.64 22.35 -5.59
CA THR A 124 -1.50 23.81 -5.65
C THR A 124 -2.77 24.59 -5.26
N TYR A 125 -3.87 23.89 -5.01
CA TYR A 125 -5.18 24.44 -4.62
C TYR A 125 -5.49 24.09 -3.16
#